data_AF-G2WAN9-F1
#
_entry.id   AF-G2WAN9-F1
#
_cell.length_a   1.000
_cell.length_b   1.000
_cell.length_c   1.000
_cell.angle_alpha   90.00
_cell.angle_beta   90.00
_cell.angle_gamma   90.00
#
_symmetry.space_group_name_H-M   'P 1'
#
loop_
_entity.id
_entity.type
_entity.pdbx_description
1 polymer ?
#
loop_
_entity_poly.entity_id
_entity_poly.type
_entity_poly.pdbx_seq_one_letter_code
_entity_poly.pdbx_strand_id
1 'polypeptide(L)' 'MIVKVKTLTGKEISVELKESDLVYHIKELLEEKEGIPPSQQRLIFQGKQIDDKLTVTDAHLVEGMQLHLVLTLRGGN' A
#
# COMPACT_ATOMS: atom_id res chain seq x y z
N MET A 1 -9.00 10.59 -4.48
CA MET A 1 -9.67 9.26 -4.50
C MET A 1 -9.30 8.50 -3.25
N ILE A 2 -10.19 7.61 -2.79
CA ILE A 2 -9.95 6.80 -1.61
C ILE A 2 -9.66 5.34 -2.01
N VAL A 3 -8.57 4.78 -1.50
CA VAL A 3 -8.21 3.37 -1.65
C VAL A 3 -8.25 2.69 -0.27
N LYS A 4 -8.70 1.44 -0.22
CA LYS A 4 -8.70 0.63 1.00
C LYS A 4 -7.47 -0.26 1.03
N VAL A 5 -6.77 -0.30 2.15
CA VAL A 5 -5.65 -1.20 2.40
C VAL A 5 -6.04 -2.16 3.51
N LYS A 6 -6.07 -3.45 3.20
CA LYS A 6 -6.34 -4.51 4.17
C LYS A 6 -5.02 -5.08 4.68
N THR A 7 -4.82 -5.07 5.99
CA THR A 7 -3.63 -5.64 6.62
C THR A 7 -3.76 -7.16 6.80
N LEU A 8 -2.66 -7.83 7.15
CA LEU A 8 -2.65 -9.26 7.49
C LEU A 8 -3.56 -9.62 8.68
N THR A 9 -3.81 -8.69 9.59
CA THR A 9 -4.71 -8.89 10.74
C THR A 9 -6.19 -8.71 10.37
N GLY A 10 -6.47 -8.36 9.11
CA GLY A 10 -7.82 -8.12 8.61
C GLY A 10 -8.34 -6.69 8.83
N LYS A 11 -7.53 -5.80 9.42
CA LYS A 11 -7.87 -4.37 9.57
C LYS A 11 -7.90 -3.69 8.21
N GLU A 12 -8.94 -2.89 7.96
CA GLU A 12 -9.05 -2.06 6.76
C GLU A 12 -8.66 -0.62 7.09
N ILE A 13 -7.79 -0.04 6.27
CA ILE A 13 -7.27 1.32 6.40
C ILE A 13 -7.63 2.08 5.13
N SER A 14 -8.33 3.19 5.26
CA SER A 14 -8.61 4.08 4.13
C SER A 14 -7.48 5.08 3.98
N VAL A 15 -6.94 5.20 2.77
CA VAL A 15 -5.94 6.19 2.39
C VAL A 15 -6.51 7.10 1.30
N GLU A 16 -6.30 8.40 1.45
CA GLU A 16 -6.70 9.40 0.46
C GLU A 16 -5.49 9.75 -0.40
N LEU A 17 -5.66 9.67 -1.72
CA LEU A 17 -4.59 9.80 -2.70
C LEU A 17 -5.07 10.61 -3.91
N LYS A 18 -4.13 11.18 -4.66
CA LYS A 18 -4.34 11.72 -6.00
C LYS A 18 -3.92 10.69 -7.04
N GLU A 19 -4.51 10.76 -8.22
CA GLU A 19 -4.18 9.90 -9.36
C GLU A 19 -2.71 10.02 -9.80
N SER A 20 -2.11 11.19 -9.56
CA SER A 20 -0.70 11.48 -9.83
C SER A 20 0.27 11.00 -8.74
N ASP A 21 -0.24 10.59 -7.57
CA ASP A 21 0.64 10.20 -6.46
C ASP A 21 1.29 8.85 -6.77
N LEU A 22 2.47 8.63 -6.19
CA LEU A 22 3.18 7.37 -6.32
C LEU A 22 2.63 6.33 -5.35
N VAL A 23 2.73 5.05 -5.72
CA VAL A 23 2.47 3.93 -4.82
C VAL A 23 3.33 4.02 -3.55
N TYR A 24 4.55 4.54 -3.65
CA TYR A 24 5.38 4.82 -2.47
C TYR A 24 4.67 5.70 -1.43
N HIS A 25 3.89 6.70 -1.86
CA HIS A 25 3.17 7.59 -0.94
C HIS A 25 2.12 6.85 -0.11
N ILE A 26 1.51 5.79 -0.67
CA ILE A 26 0.61 4.90 0.08
C ILE A 26 1.33 4.30 1.29
N LYS A 27 2.60 3.92 1.13
CA LYS A 27 3.39 3.32 2.22
C LYS A 27 3.73 4.34 3.31
N GLU A 28 4.02 5.58 2.95
CA GLU A 28 4.24 6.66 3.92
C GLU A 28 2.99 6.89 4.76
N LEU A 29 1.81 6.98 4.14
CA LEU A 29 0.54 7.13 4.86
C LEU A 29 0.22 5.92 5.77
N LEU A 30 0.62 4.72 5.35
CA LEU A 30 0.50 3.52 6.18
C LEU A 30 1.50 3.50 7.34
N GLU A 31 2.71 4.03 7.16
CA GLU A 31 3.69 4.22 8.24
C GLU A 31 3.13 5.15 9.30
N GLU A 32 2.55 6.29 8.92
CA GLU A 32 1.96 7.23 9.87
C GLU A 32 0.79 6.62 10.67
N LYS A 33 0.04 5.69 10.07
CA LYS A 33 -1.15 5.08 10.68
C LYS A 33 -0.84 3.82 11.50
N GLU A 34 0.08 2.98 11.04
CA GLU A 34 0.39 1.68 11.66
C GLU A 34 1.79 1.62 12.31
N GLY A 35 2.66 2.59 12.06
CA GLY A 35 4.03 2.63 12.58
C GLY A 35 5.01 1.66 11.90
N ILE A 36 4.65 1.12 10.73
CA ILE A 36 5.47 0.15 10.00
C ILE A 36 6.32 0.88 8.95
N PRO A 37 7.66 0.79 8.96
CA PRO A 37 8.50 1.46 7.98
C PRO A 37 8.18 1.03 6.53
N PRO A 38 8.18 1.93 5.51
CA PRO A 38 7.87 1.62 4.11
C PRO A 38 8.71 0.49 3.53
N SER A 39 9.97 0.38 3.96
CA SER A 39 10.88 -0.71 3.56
C SER A 39 10.45 -2.11 4.03
N GLN A 40 9.63 -2.16 5.09
CA GLN A 40 9.02 -3.38 5.63
C GLN A 40 7.61 -3.64 5.09
N GLN A 41 7.11 -2.77 4.22
CA GLN A 41 5.79 -2.87 3.63
C GLN A 41 5.86 -3.40 2.20
N ARG A 42 5.01 -4.37 1.90
CA ARG A 42 4.75 -4.84 0.54
C ARG A 42 3.26 -4.73 0.24
N LEU A 43 2.95 -3.95 -0.79
CA LEU A 43 1.58 -3.78 -1.27
C LEU A 43 1.31 -4.79 -2.38
N ILE A 44 0.21 -5.53 -2.24
CA ILE A 44 -0.26 -6.52 -3.19
C ILE A 44 -1.59 -6.07 -3.77
N PHE A 45 -1.66 -6.02 -5.10
CA PHE A 45 -2.87 -5.75 -5.88
C PHE A 45 -3.08 -6.87 -6.90
N GLN A 46 -4.30 -7.40 -6.98
CA GLN A 46 -4.65 -8.49 -7.91
C GLN A 46 -3.67 -9.69 -7.87
N GLY A 47 -3.18 -10.04 -6.68
CA GLY A 47 -2.23 -11.14 -6.49
C GLY A 47 -0.79 -10.84 -6.91
N LYS A 48 -0.47 -9.61 -7.32
CA LYS A 48 0.87 -9.17 -7.69
C LYS A 48 1.36 -8.04 -6.79
N GLN A 49 2.66 -8.02 -6.54
CA GLN A 49 3.28 -6.88 -5.89
C GLN A 49 3.26 -5.69 -6.85
N ILE A 50 2.84 -4.53 -6.36
CA ILE A 50 2.92 -3.27 -7.10
C ILE A 50 4.27 -2.60 -6.83
N ASP A 51 4.81 -1.95 -7.86
CA ASP A 51 6.09 -1.23 -7.79
C ASP A 51 5.87 0.17 -7.20
N ASP A 52 6.75 0.55 -6.29
CA ASP A 52 6.70 1.82 -5.55
C ASP A 52 6.86 3.04 -6.47
N LYS A 53 7.47 2.84 -7.65
CA LYS A 53 7.72 3.90 -8.65
C LYS A 53 6.55 4.15 -9.59
N LEU A 54 5.49 3.33 -9.55
CA LEU A 54 4.30 3.55 -10.36
C LEU A 54 3.42 4.63 -9.73
N THR A 55 2.75 5.41 -10.57
CA THR A 55 1.66 6.26 -10.12
C THR A 55 0.42 5.40 -9.81
N VAL A 56 -0.52 5.96 -9.05
CA VAL A 56 -1.82 5.36 -8.78
C VAL A 56 -2.53 4.97 -10.08
N THR A 57 -2.49 5.84 -11.09
CA THR A 57 -3.08 5.59 -12.41
C THR A 57 -2.35 4.49 -13.17
N ASP A 58 -1.02 4.50 -13.19
CA ASP A 58 -0.22 3.46 -13.87
C ASP A 58 -0.35 2.08 -13.21
N ALA A 59 -0.62 2.06 -11.90
CA ALA A 59 -0.94 0.84 -11.16
C ALA A 59 -2.39 0.37 -11.35
N HIS A 60 -3.18 1.07 -12.17
CA HIS A 60 -4.60 0.80 -12.44
C HIS A 60 -5.45 0.74 -11.16
N LEU A 61 -5.10 1.54 -10.15
CA LEU A 61 -5.91 1.67 -8.94
C LEU A 61 -7.08 2.61 -9.22
N VAL A 62 -8.28 2.18 -8.83
CA VAL A 62 -9.49 2.99 -8.92
C VAL A 62 -10.06 3.25 -7.53
N GLU A 63 -10.90 4.25 -7.41
CA GLU A 63 -11.58 4.57 -6.15
C GLU A 63 -12.34 3.36 -5.60
N GLY A 64 -12.19 3.11 -4.29
CA GLY A 64 -12.82 2.00 -3.60
C GLY A 64 -12.14 0.64 -3.78
N MET A 65 -11.07 0.54 -4.59
CA MET A 65 -10.26 -0.69 -4.69
C MET A 65 -9.62 -1.07 -3.36
N GLN A 66 -9.37 -2.37 -3.21
CA GLN A 66 -8.71 -2.94 -2.05
C GLN A 66 -7.30 -3.44 -2.39
N LEU A 67 -6.31 -2.91 -1.69
CA LEU A 67 -4.93 -3.38 -1.63
C LEU A 67 -4.75 -4.29 -0.41
N HIS A 68 -3.77 -5.19 -0.48
CA HIS A 68 -3.35 -5.98 0.67
C HIS A 68 -1.95 -5.55 1.11
N LEU A 69 -1.81 -5.19 2.39
CA LEU A 69 -0.52 -4.92 3.02
C LEU A 69 0.02 -6.20 3.64
N VAL A 70 1.20 -6.64 3.19
CA VAL A 70 1.97 -7.73 3.79
C VAL A 70 3.31 -7.21 4.29
N LEU A 71 3.81 -7.79 5.37
CA LEU A 71 5.09 -7.39 5.96
C LEU A 71 6.24 -8.17 5.35
N THR A 72 7.32 -7.49 5.01
CA THR A 72 8.60 -8.13 4.69
C THR A 72 9.40 -8.32 5.97
N LEU A 73 9.46 -9.55 6.45
CA LEU A 73 10.39 -9.93 7.51
C LEU A 73 11.79 -9.97 6.90
N ARG A 74 12.73 -9.19 7.44
CA ARG A 74 14.15 -9.49 7.22
C ARG A 74 14.42 -10.78 7.96
N GLY A 75 14.80 -11.84 7.23
CA GLY A 75 15.40 -13.02 7.86
C GLY A 75 16.54 -12.54 8.77
N GLY A 76 16.51 -12.96 10.02
CA GLY A 76 17.49 -12.56 11.04
C GLY A 76 18.92 -12.77 10.56
N ASN A 77 19.82 -11.93 11.09
CA ASN A 77 21.28 -12.02 10.94
C ASN A 77 21.82 -13.45 10.85
#